data_AF-A0A7Y9DV05-F1
#
_entry.id   AF-A0A7Y9DV05-F1
#
_cell.length_a   1.000
_cell.length_b   1.000
_cell.length_c   1.000
_cell.angle_alpha   90.00
_cell.angle_beta   90.00
_cell.angle_gamma   90.00
#
_symmetry.space_group_name_H-M   'P 1'
#
loop_
_entity.id
_entity.type
_entity.pdbx_description
1 polymer ?
#
loop_
_entity_poly.entity_id
_entity_poly.type
_entity_poly.pdbx_seq_one_letter_code
_entity_poly.pdbx_strand_id
1 'polypeptide(L)'
;MLRLLDEFVTGWVDDPLAGFAVGTFGATAEFLHPPGVTVTVEHAPGLHTAVCDEGALRLDLQHGCLTPRAWRRPVGVDDWTQAVALCLPVDHAAGPGRTAVTVLGADPDPLVAPGTLIDLGLGVPHLEACIRTDDRALVDRCAETSVLDGGLVGAIVASGATRVFRTVIARVEVCTPIPPPDGESPLGPHTHLLPDLLAHRRTHAATDPIPDGELAVASVFPPHPLRDALGRAHPWYAPADAAFDAALEAFGDPDELAATRAALAGGPAPAVENAATRRGRRVGALRAHRA
;
A
#
# COMPACT_ATOMS: atom_id res chain seq x y z
N MET A 1 -15.20 -9.77 12.74
CA MET A 1 -14.44 -8.90 11.81
C MET A 1 -12.94 -9.11 11.98
N LEU A 2 -12.33 -8.78 13.13
CA LEU A 2 -10.87 -8.89 13.32
C LEU A 2 -10.29 -10.27 12.97
N ARG A 3 -10.86 -11.38 13.50
CA ARG A 3 -10.42 -12.75 13.16
C ARG A 3 -10.47 -13.05 11.66
N LEU A 4 -11.52 -12.60 10.98
CA LEU A 4 -11.67 -12.84 9.54
C LEU A 4 -10.62 -12.04 8.75
N LEU A 5 -10.39 -10.78 9.12
CA LEU A 5 -9.35 -9.97 8.49
C LEU A 5 -7.95 -10.57 8.73
N ASP A 6 -7.69 -11.04 9.94
CA ASP A 6 -6.44 -11.72 10.33
C ASP A 6 -6.15 -12.96 9.47
N GLU A 7 -7.17 -13.78 9.20
CA GLU A 7 -7.07 -14.93 8.29
C GLU A 7 -6.73 -14.51 6.85
N PHE A 8 -7.39 -13.47 6.31
CA PHE A 8 -7.08 -12.95 4.98
C PHE A 8 -5.67 -12.36 4.89
N VAL A 9 -5.27 -11.55 5.87
CA VAL A 9 -3.94 -10.93 5.91
C VAL A 9 -2.85 -11.96 6.07
N THR A 10 -3.05 -13.01 6.89
CA THR A 10 -2.14 -14.16 6.96
C THR A 10 -1.90 -14.75 5.58
N GLY A 11 -2.99 -15.08 4.86
CA GLY A 11 -2.89 -15.63 3.51
C GLY A 11 -2.19 -14.70 2.52
N TRP A 12 -2.40 -13.38 2.61
CA TRP A 12 -1.71 -12.41 1.74
C TRP A 12 -0.24 -12.23 2.10
N VAL A 13 0.14 -12.26 3.38
CA VAL A 13 1.54 -12.13 3.79
C VAL A 13 2.35 -13.39 3.43
N ASP A 14 1.70 -14.55 3.40
CA ASP A 14 2.31 -15.80 2.94
C ASP A 14 2.38 -15.92 1.40
N ASP A 15 1.60 -15.12 0.67
CA ASP A 15 1.51 -15.19 -0.80
C ASP A 15 2.59 -14.32 -1.46
N PRO A 16 3.58 -14.91 -2.16
CA PRO A 16 4.64 -14.14 -2.80
C PRO A 16 4.16 -13.25 -3.96
N LEU A 17 2.93 -13.41 -4.42
CA LEU A 17 2.31 -12.58 -5.46
C LEU A 17 1.48 -11.42 -4.89
N ALA A 18 1.27 -11.37 -3.57
CA ALA A 18 0.63 -10.23 -2.93
C ALA A 18 1.61 -9.07 -2.73
N GLY A 19 1.11 -7.85 -2.91
CA GLY A 19 1.82 -6.62 -2.61
C GLY A 19 1.21 -5.88 -1.44
N PHE A 20 2.00 -5.06 -0.76
CA PHE A 20 1.56 -4.21 0.33
C PHE A 20 2.08 -2.79 0.12
N ALA A 21 1.27 -1.79 0.45
CA ALA A 21 1.68 -0.39 0.38
C ALA A 21 1.35 0.35 1.67
N VAL A 22 2.31 1.19 2.08
CA VAL A 22 2.15 2.15 3.17
C VAL A 22 2.55 3.51 2.63
N GLY A 23 1.63 4.45 2.63
CA GLY A 23 1.85 5.72 1.94
C GLY A 23 0.63 6.58 1.80
N THR A 24 0.76 7.58 0.95
CA THR A 24 -0.27 8.52 0.54
C THR A 24 -0.17 8.77 -0.97
N PHE A 25 -1.12 9.51 -1.53
CA PHE A 25 -1.09 9.81 -2.96
C PHE A 25 0.13 10.68 -3.31
N GLY A 26 1.12 10.06 -3.95
CA GLY A 26 2.39 10.69 -4.34
C GLY A 26 3.59 10.35 -3.44
N ALA A 27 3.41 9.63 -2.33
CA ALA A 27 4.53 9.09 -1.56
C ALA A 27 4.16 7.73 -0.96
N THR A 28 4.78 6.66 -1.45
CA THR A 28 4.44 5.30 -1.02
C THR A 28 5.68 4.44 -0.93
N ALA A 29 5.74 3.61 0.09
CA ALA A 29 6.62 2.44 0.12
C ALA A 29 5.80 1.18 -0.12
N GLU A 30 6.31 0.33 -0.99
CA GLU A 30 5.71 -0.95 -1.33
C GLU A 30 6.61 -2.10 -0.88
N PHE A 31 6.00 -3.14 -0.34
CA PHE A 31 6.63 -4.41 -0.07
C PHE A 31 6.02 -5.46 -0.98
N LEU A 32 6.88 -6.09 -1.77
CA LEU A 32 6.59 -7.26 -2.57
C LEU A 32 7.64 -8.31 -2.23
N HIS A 33 7.29 -9.58 -2.24
CA HIS A 33 8.25 -10.65 -1.99
C HIS A 33 9.30 -10.64 -3.10
N PRO A 34 10.59 -10.38 -2.80
CA PRO A 34 11.60 -10.35 -3.84
C PRO A 34 11.80 -11.76 -4.44
N PRO A 35 11.87 -11.90 -5.77
CA PRO A 35 12.06 -13.19 -6.41
C PRO A 35 13.38 -13.86 -6.00
N GLY A 36 13.30 -15.11 -5.54
CA GLY A 36 14.49 -15.89 -5.16
C GLY A 36 15.12 -15.46 -3.83
N VAL A 37 14.51 -14.54 -3.09
CA VAL A 37 14.94 -14.14 -1.75
C VAL A 37 14.07 -14.84 -0.72
N THR A 38 14.70 -15.43 0.29
CA THR A 38 13.98 -16.00 1.43
C THR A 38 13.44 -14.87 2.30
N VAL A 39 12.13 -14.84 2.48
CA VAL A 39 11.45 -13.91 3.38
C VAL A 39 11.10 -14.64 4.66
N THR A 40 11.52 -14.12 5.81
CA THR A 40 11.10 -14.60 7.12
C THR A 40 9.75 -13.97 7.45
N VAL A 41 8.72 -14.81 7.52
CA VAL A 41 7.35 -14.40 7.88
C VAL A 41 7.04 -14.85 9.29
N GLU A 42 6.49 -13.95 10.11
CA GLU A 42 5.98 -14.29 11.44
C GLU A 42 4.54 -13.79 11.61
N HIS A 43 3.77 -14.58 12.34
CA HIS A 43 2.38 -14.27 12.65
C HIS A 43 2.14 -14.42 14.16
N ALA A 44 1.54 -13.39 14.72
CA ALA A 44 0.86 -13.41 16.00
C ALA A 44 -0.57 -12.87 15.80
N PRO A 45 -1.51 -13.11 16.74
CA PRO A 45 -2.88 -12.63 16.56
C PRO A 45 -2.96 -11.12 16.29
N GLY A 46 -3.35 -10.75 15.08
CA GLY A 46 -3.42 -9.37 14.62
C GLY A 46 -2.07 -8.70 14.33
N LEU A 47 -0.95 -9.40 14.37
CA LEU A 47 0.38 -8.83 14.10
C LEU A 47 1.13 -9.73 13.11
N HIS A 48 1.48 -9.17 11.95
CA HIS A 48 2.17 -9.89 10.90
C HIS A 48 3.44 -9.15 10.50
N THR A 49 4.53 -9.88 10.31
CA THR A 49 5.79 -9.35 9.78
C THR A 49 6.28 -10.21 8.63
N ALA A 50 6.93 -9.56 7.66
CA ALA A 50 7.67 -10.20 6.59
C ALA A 50 9.00 -9.44 6.44
N VAL A 51 10.13 -10.13 6.57
CA VAL A 51 11.46 -9.50 6.64
C VAL A 51 12.44 -10.22 5.73
N CYS A 52 13.22 -9.46 4.98
CA CYS A 52 14.38 -9.92 4.22
C CYS A 52 15.42 -8.80 4.13
N ASP A 53 16.57 -9.08 3.51
CA ASP A 53 17.65 -8.10 3.37
C ASP A 53 17.25 -6.89 2.49
N GLU A 54 16.29 -7.06 1.58
CA GLU A 54 15.81 -6.01 0.67
C GLU A 54 14.77 -5.09 1.30
N GLY A 55 14.13 -5.50 2.39
CA GLY A 55 13.10 -4.72 3.06
C GLY A 55 12.25 -5.53 4.03
N ALA A 56 11.29 -4.85 4.64
CA ALA A 56 10.41 -5.43 5.62
C ALA A 56 9.00 -4.83 5.58
N LEU A 57 8.04 -5.62 6.04
CA LEU A 57 6.65 -5.25 6.30
C LEU A 57 6.31 -5.58 7.74
N ARG A 58 5.55 -4.71 8.41
CA ARG A 58 4.79 -5.02 9.62
C ARG A 58 3.37 -4.48 9.48
N LEU A 59 2.39 -5.29 9.86
CA LEU A 59 0.98 -4.93 9.97
C LEU A 59 0.46 -5.27 11.38
N ASP A 60 -0.12 -4.29 12.06
CA ASP A 60 -0.81 -4.41 13.35
C ASP A 60 -2.30 -4.13 13.15
N LEU A 61 -3.08 -5.19 13.06
CA LEU A 61 -4.52 -5.16 12.84
C LEU A 61 -5.32 -4.95 14.13
N GLN A 62 -4.67 -4.85 15.29
CA GLN A 62 -5.33 -4.83 16.60
C GLN A 62 -6.05 -3.50 16.90
N HIS A 63 -5.88 -2.49 16.05
CA HIS A 63 -6.53 -1.21 16.20
C HIS A 63 -8.07 -1.34 16.10
N GLY A 64 -8.79 -1.02 17.18
CA GLY A 64 -10.23 -1.34 17.34
C GLY A 64 -11.19 -0.67 16.35
N CYS A 65 -10.75 0.37 15.63
CA CYS A 65 -11.54 1.06 14.59
C CYS A 65 -11.16 0.67 13.16
N LEU A 66 -10.28 -0.32 12.99
CA LEU A 66 -9.81 -0.73 11.67
C LEU A 66 -10.95 -1.33 10.84
N THR A 67 -11.15 -0.78 9.64
CA THR A 67 -12.18 -1.21 8.70
C THR A 67 -11.53 -1.56 7.36
N PRO A 68 -11.50 -2.84 6.95
CA PRO A 68 -11.05 -3.23 5.62
C PRO A 68 -12.10 -2.85 4.56
N ARG A 69 -11.63 -2.38 3.40
CA ARG A 69 -12.45 -1.98 2.25
C ARG A 69 -11.90 -2.66 0.99
N ALA A 70 -12.50 -3.76 0.57
CA ALA A 70 -12.15 -4.43 -0.68
C ALA A 70 -12.88 -3.77 -1.87
N TRP A 71 -12.21 -3.62 -3.00
CA TRP A 71 -12.81 -3.02 -4.19
C TRP A 71 -12.13 -3.48 -5.47
N ARG A 72 -12.89 -3.42 -6.57
CA ARG A 72 -12.38 -3.41 -7.94
C ARG A 72 -12.77 -2.11 -8.62
N ARG A 73 -11.89 -1.58 -9.46
CA ARG A 73 -12.24 -0.44 -10.32
C ARG A 73 -11.71 -0.61 -11.74
N PRO A 74 -12.48 -0.21 -12.76
CA PRO A 74 -12.00 -0.19 -14.13
C PRO A 74 -10.78 0.73 -14.29
N VAL A 75 -9.84 0.31 -15.13
CA VAL A 75 -8.67 1.09 -15.56
C VAL A 75 -8.57 0.97 -17.07
N GLY A 76 -8.50 2.09 -17.78
CA GLY A 76 -8.52 2.06 -19.24
C GLY A 76 -9.83 1.50 -19.80
N VAL A 77 -9.75 0.83 -20.95
CA VAL A 77 -10.91 0.33 -21.71
C VAL A 77 -11.27 -1.10 -21.32
N ASP A 78 -10.30 -2.02 -21.31
CA ASP A 78 -10.52 -3.47 -21.22
C ASP A 78 -9.88 -4.09 -19.97
N ASP A 79 -9.86 -3.33 -18.87
CA ASP A 79 -9.08 -3.67 -17.69
C ASP A 79 -9.61 -3.14 -16.35
N TRP A 80 -9.14 -3.72 -15.25
CA TRP A 80 -9.44 -3.26 -13.90
C TRP A 80 -8.24 -3.43 -12.95
N THR A 81 -8.25 -2.70 -11.85
CA THR A 81 -7.38 -2.95 -10.70
C THR A 81 -8.22 -3.36 -9.49
N GLN A 82 -7.57 -3.91 -8.48
CA GLN A 82 -8.21 -4.39 -7.28
C GLN A 82 -7.29 -4.22 -6.06
N ALA A 83 -7.86 -3.90 -4.91
CA ALA A 83 -7.12 -3.79 -3.67
C ALA A 83 -8.03 -3.97 -2.45
N VAL A 84 -7.41 -4.15 -1.29
CA VAL A 84 -8.05 -4.04 0.02
C VAL A 84 -7.38 -2.90 0.77
N ALA A 85 -8.11 -1.80 0.96
CA ALA A 85 -7.65 -0.69 1.76
C ALA A 85 -7.95 -0.94 3.25
N LEU A 86 -6.94 -0.82 4.09
CA LEU A 86 -7.07 -0.91 5.55
C LEU A 86 -7.32 0.50 6.06
N CYS A 87 -8.56 0.80 6.44
CA CYS A 87 -9.02 2.15 6.70
C CYS A 87 -9.24 2.43 8.19
N LEU A 88 -8.97 3.67 8.59
CA LEU A 88 -9.29 4.20 9.92
C LEU A 88 -10.03 5.52 9.79
N PRO A 89 -10.92 5.86 10.73
CA PRO A 89 -11.42 7.23 10.87
C PRO A 89 -10.26 8.23 11.00
N VAL A 90 -10.42 9.45 10.46
CA VAL A 90 -9.34 10.46 10.41
C VAL A 90 -8.68 10.71 11.77
N ASP A 91 -9.48 10.80 12.83
CA ASP A 91 -9.03 11.04 14.21
C ASP A 91 -8.23 9.87 14.80
N HIS A 92 -8.50 8.64 14.34
CA HIS A 92 -7.76 7.44 14.71
C HIS A 92 -6.52 7.19 13.84
N ALA A 93 -6.50 7.72 12.62
CA ALA A 93 -5.38 7.62 11.70
C ALA A 93 -4.29 8.68 11.94
N ALA A 94 -4.55 9.65 12.81
CA ALA A 94 -3.69 10.82 12.98
C ALA A 94 -2.27 10.46 13.45
N GLY A 95 -1.29 10.92 12.70
CA GLY A 95 0.13 10.93 13.01
C GLY A 95 0.65 12.36 13.25
N PRO A 96 1.98 12.54 13.38
CA PRO A 96 2.57 13.82 13.78
C PRO A 96 2.45 14.95 12.75
N GLY A 97 2.24 14.64 11.46
CA GLY A 97 2.01 15.64 10.41
C GLY A 97 3.15 16.66 10.22
N ARG A 98 4.41 16.26 10.46
CA ARG A 98 5.56 17.18 10.38
C ARG A 98 5.72 17.74 8.97
N THR A 99 5.96 19.03 8.87
CA THR A 99 6.14 19.76 7.60
C THR A 99 7.58 20.19 7.36
N ALA A 100 8.51 19.65 8.14
CA ALA A 100 9.93 19.95 8.07
C ALA A 100 10.72 18.67 8.31
N VAL A 101 11.89 18.56 7.65
CA VAL A 101 12.83 17.47 7.90
C VAL A 101 13.19 17.48 9.39
N THR A 102 12.99 16.34 10.06
CA THR A 102 13.10 16.25 11.53
C THR A 102 13.85 14.99 11.94
N VAL A 103 14.98 15.15 12.61
CA VAL A 103 15.71 14.04 13.24
C VAL A 103 14.93 13.56 14.47
N LEU A 104 14.48 12.30 14.45
CA LEU A 104 13.65 11.71 15.52
C LEU A 104 14.50 10.98 16.57
N GLY A 105 15.76 10.68 16.26
CA GLY A 105 16.67 9.91 17.12
C GLY A 105 16.73 8.43 16.71
N ALA A 106 17.14 7.56 17.61
CA ALA A 106 17.21 6.12 17.34
C ALA A 106 15.83 5.57 16.98
N ASP A 107 15.77 4.74 15.93
CA ASP A 107 14.56 4.00 15.58
C ASP A 107 14.23 3.00 16.69
N PRO A 108 13.05 3.09 17.33
CA PRO A 108 12.73 2.27 18.50
C PRO A 108 12.46 0.80 18.15
N ASP A 109 12.10 0.51 16.89
CA ASP A 109 11.61 -0.80 16.47
C ASP A 109 12.02 -1.19 15.03
N PRO A 110 13.33 -1.10 14.67
CA PRO A 110 13.79 -1.45 13.33
C PRO A 110 13.55 -2.94 13.04
N LEU A 111 13.08 -3.25 11.83
CA LEU A 111 12.88 -4.64 11.38
C LEU A 111 14.13 -5.23 10.72
N VAL A 112 14.88 -4.41 9.97
CA VAL A 112 16.09 -4.89 9.27
C VAL A 112 17.37 -4.52 10.03
N ALA A 113 17.71 -3.23 10.10
CA ALA A 113 18.94 -2.74 10.72
C ALA A 113 18.66 -1.48 11.57
N PRO A 114 19.34 -1.29 12.71
CA PRO A 114 19.16 -0.09 13.52
C PRO A 114 19.72 1.15 12.84
N GLY A 115 19.31 2.32 13.31
CA GLY A 115 19.84 3.60 12.83
C GLY A 115 19.08 4.79 13.42
N THR A 116 19.49 5.99 13.00
CA THR A 116 18.77 7.23 13.31
C THR A 116 17.62 7.41 12.33
N LEU A 117 16.41 7.56 12.83
CA LEU A 117 15.22 7.85 12.06
C LEU A 117 15.08 9.35 11.84
N ILE A 118 14.78 9.74 10.60
CA ILE A 118 14.60 11.13 10.18
C ILE A 118 13.33 11.20 9.36
N ASP A 119 12.36 11.99 9.82
CA ASP A 119 11.12 12.30 9.10
C ASP A 119 11.44 13.29 7.97
N LEU A 120 10.94 13.03 6.75
CA LEU A 120 11.19 13.86 5.57
C LEU A 120 10.31 15.12 5.52
N GLY A 121 9.37 15.28 6.45
CA GLY A 121 8.58 16.50 6.59
C GLY A 121 7.51 16.69 5.52
N LEU A 122 6.93 15.60 5.00
CA LEU A 122 5.96 15.66 3.90
C LEU A 122 4.60 16.28 4.28
N GLY A 123 4.34 16.52 5.57
CA GLY A 123 3.11 17.15 6.04
C GLY A 123 1.86 16.28 5.88
N VAL A 124 2.04 14.95 5.82
CA VAL A 124 0.93 14.00 5.60
C VAL A 124 0.32 13.61 6.96
N PRO A 125 -0.98 13.83 7.19
CA PRO A 125 -1.57 13.70 8.53
C PRO A 125 -1.53 12.30 9.15
N HIS A 126 -1.39 11.23 8.37
CA HIS A 126 -1.49 9.84 8.85
C HIS A 126 -0.22 9.02 8.59
N LEU A 127 0.82 9.65 8.03
CA LEU A 127 2.01 8.99 7.52
C LEU A 127 3.26 9.71 8.00
N GLU A 128 4.20 8.96 8.53
CA GLU A 128 5.59 9.38 8.65
C GLU A 128 6.39 8.70 7.54
N ALA A 129 6.81 9.50 6.55
CA ALA A 129 7.74 9.07 5.50
C ALA A 129 9.15 9.44 5.96
N CYS A 130 9.91 8.44 6.38
CA CYS A 130 11.22 8.62 7.01
C CYS A 130 12.33 7.99 6.17
N ILE A 131 13.56 8.39 6.49
CA ILE A 131 14.75 7.59 6.22
C ILE A 131 15.36 7.13 7.54
N ARG A 132 16.11 6.03 7.48
CA ARG A 132 16.90 5.52 8.59
C ARG A 132 18.33 5.26 8.13
N THR A 133 19.29 5.80 8.88
CA THR A 133 20.71 5.70 8.56
C THR A 133 21.59 5.79 9.81
N ASP A 134 22.76 5.16 9.77
CA ASP A 134 23.86 5.35 10.70
C ASP A 134 24.92 6.34 10.18
N ASP A 135 24.77 6.87 8.96
CA ASP A 135 25.63 7.89 8.38
C ASP A 135 25.47 9.21 9.14
N ARG A 136 26.47 9.51 9.96
CA ARG A 136 26.50 10.71 10.79
C ARG A 136 26.48 11.99 9.95
N ALA A 137 27.11 12.02 8.79
CA ALA A 137 27.13 13.20 7.93
C ALA A 137 25.74 13.49 7.34
N LEU A 138 24.99 12.45 6.96
CA LEU A 138 23.61 12.62 6.53
C LEU A 138 22.70 13.06 7.68
N VAL A 139 22.88 12.50 8.89
CA VAL A 139 22.14 12.92 10.08
C VAL A 139 22.39 14.40 10.41
N ASP A 140 23.64 14.82 10.46
CA ASP A 140 23.99 16.22 10.77
C ASP A 140 23.43 17.17 9.70
N ARG A 141 23.51 16.79 8.41
CA ARG A 141 22.89 17.56 7.32
C ARG A 141 21.38 17.70 7.49
N CYS A 142 20.68 16.62 7.84
CA CYS A 142 19.24 16.66 8.11
C CYS A 142 18.87 17.45 9.37
N ALA A 143 19.78 17.56 10.34
CA ALA A 143 19.58 18.41 11.52
C ALA A 143 19.73 19.90 11.18
N GLU A 144 20.53 20.23 10.17
CA GLU A 144 20.79 21.60 9.72
C GLU A 144 19.78 22.13 8.69
N THR A 145 19.11 21.24 7.94
CA THR A 145 18.07 21.61 6.97
C THR A 145 16.67 21.24 7.44
N SER A 146 15.71 22.14 7.25
CA SER A 146 14.29 21.86 7.47
C SER A 146 13.53 21.53 6.18
N VAL A 147 14.19 21.67 5.03
CA VAL A 147 13.56 21.56 3.70
C VAL A 147 14.08 20.33 2.97
N LEU A 148 13.14 19.53 2.46
CA LEU A 148 13.43 18.43 1.53
C LEU A 148 13.64 19.01 0.12
N ASP A 149 14.85 19.51 -0.14
CA ASP A 149 15.25 20.01 -1.45
C ASP A 149 15.91 18.91 -2.31
N GLY A 150 16.16 19.21 -3.59
CA GLY A 150 16.81 18.26 -4.51
C GLY A 150 18.22 17.86 -4.08
N GLY A 151 18.93 18.73 -3.34
CA GLY A 151 20.27 18.44 -2.83
C GLY A 151 20.25 17.42 -1.70
N LEU A 152 19.28 17.52 -0.79
CA LEU A 152 19.07 16.55 0.28
C LEU A 152 18.54 15.23 -0.30
N VAL A 153 17.56 15.27 -1.21
CA VAL A 153 17.07 14.06 -1.90
C VAL A 153 18.22 13.33 -2.59
N GLY A 154 19.10 14.03 -3.30
CA GLY A 154 20.28 13.43 -3.92
C GLY A 154 21.24 12.77 -2.92
N ALA A 155 21.42 13.34 -1.73
CA ALA A 155 22.25 12.73 -0.69
C ALA A 155 21.62 11.48 -0.07
N ILE A 156 20.30 11.50 0.15
CA ILE A 156 19.54 10.33 0.62
C ILE A 156 19.65 9.17 -0.39
N VAL A 157 19.50 9.47 -1.68
CA VAL A 157 19.65 8.49 -2.76
C VAL A 157 21.07 7.91 -2.77
N ALA A 158 22.08 8.78 -2.69
CA ALA A 158 23.49 8.38 -2.73
C ALA A 158 23.93 7.56 -1.51
N SER A 159 23.35 7.82 -0.33
CA SER A 159 23.69 7.10 0.89
C SER A 159 23.07 5.70 0.95
N GLY A 160 22.06 5.42 0.13
CA GLY A 160 21.30 4.16 0.21
C GLY A 160 20.56 4.00 1.54
N ALA A 161 20.16 5.11 2.19
CA ALA A 161 19.47 5.05 3.46
C ALA A 161 18.18 4.20 3.35
N THR A 162 17.88 3.40 4.37
CA THR A 162 16.62 2.66 4.42
C THR A 162 15.48 3.65 4.42
N ARG A 163 14.51 3.50 3.52
CA ARG A 163 13.28 4.30 3.55
C ARG A 163 12.27 3.59 4.41
N VAL A 164 11.70 4.29 5.38
CA VAL A 164 10.80 3.75 6.39
C VAL A 164 9.50 4.54 6.32
N PHE A 165 8.44 3.91 5.83
CA PHE A 165 7.10 4.50 5.80
C PHE A 165 6.27 3.84 6.87
N ARG A 166 5.66 4.65 7.75
CA ARG A 166 4.85 4.12 8.84
C ARG A 166 3.57 4.91 9.08
N THR A 167 2.52 4.17 9.39
CA THR A 167 1.24 4.66 9.90
C THR A 167 0.99 4.02 11.27
N VAL A 168 -0.15 4.32 11.88
CA VAL A 168 -0.51 3.76 13.19
C VAL A 168 -0.64 2.22 13.21
N ILE A 169 -0.88 1.59 12.06
CA ILE A 169 -1.02 0.12 11.95
C ILE A 169 0.03 -0.55 11.06
N ALA A 170 0.84 0.20 10.31
CA ALA A 170 1.65 -0.41 9.27
C ALA A 170 3.03 0.24 9.18
N ARG A 171 4.01 -0.57 8.81
CA ARG A 171 5.38 -0.15 8.57
C ARG A 171 5.94 -0.90 7.38
N VAL A 172 6.50 -0.18 6.41
CA VAL A 172 7.30 -0.75 5.33
C VAL A 172 8.70 -0.15 5.40
N GLU A 173 9.70 -1.02 5.36
CA GLU A 173 11.12 -0.66 5.24
C GLU A 173 11.63 -1.10 3.88
N VAL A 174 12.36 -0.21 3.21
CA VAL A 174 12.89 -0.47 1.88
C VAL A 174 14.39 -0.21 1.89
N CYS A 175 15.16 -1.28 1.67
CA CYS A 175 16.63 -1.28 1.69
C CYS A 175 17.25 -1.36 0.29
N THR A 176 16.45 -1.63 -0.74
CA THR A 176 16.89 -1.69 -2.15
C THR A 176 17.42 -0.34 -2.67
N PRO A 177 18.46 -0.28 -3.51
CA PRO A 177 18.88 0.99 -4.10
C PRO A 177 17.74 1.67 -4.88
N ILE A 178 17.70 3.00 -4.86
CA ILE A 178 16.82 3.76 -5.76
C ILE A 178 17.43 3.70 -7.17
N PRO A 179 16.71 3.20 -8.18
CA PRO A 179 17.23 3.16 -9.55
C PRO A 179 17.46 4.58 -10.09
N PRO A 180 18.37 4.75 -11.07
CA PRO A 180 18.48 6.02 -11.79
C PRO A 180 17.14 6.36 -12.48
N PRO A 181 16.93 7.62 -12.91
CA PRO A 181 15.66 8.07 -13.50
C PRO A 181 15.13 7.23 -14.66
N ASP A 182 16.03 6.65 -15.49
CA ASP A 182 15.68 5.78 -16.62
C ASP A 182 15.75 4.28 -16.29
N GLY A 183 15.92 3.94 -15.01
CA GLY A 183 16.03 2.56 -14.53
C GLY A 183 14.67 1.89 -14.32
N GLU A 184 14.66 0.56 -14.34
CA GLU A 184 13.46 -0.21 -14.01
C GLU A 184 13.19 -0.20 -12.50
N SER A 185 11.91 -0.24 -12.13
CA SER A 185 11.53 -0.43 -10.73
C SER A 185 11.98 -1.81 -10.24
N PRO A 186 12.44 -1.94 -8.98
CA PRO A 186 12.81 -3.23 -8.42
C PRO A 186 11.64 -4.21 -8.44
N LEU A 187 11.96 -5.50 -8.59
CA LEU A 187 11.01 -6.59 -8.42
C LEU A 187 10.54 -6.77 -6.95
N GLY A 188 11.34 -6.30 -6.00
CA GLY A 188 11.06 -6.37 -4.56
C GLY A 188 10.60 -5.04 -3.96
N PRO A 189 10.83 -4.83 -2.66
CA PRO A 189 10.46 -3.61 -1.96
C PRO A 189 11.03 -2.38 -2.66
N HIS A 190 10.21 -1.34 -2.81
CA HIS A 190 10.62 -0.09 -3.43
C HIS A 190 9.78 1.10 -2.95
N THR A 191 10.17 2.31 -3.32
CA THR A 191 9.48 3.54 -2.92
C THR A 191 9.22 4.44 -4.11
N HIS A 192 8.08 5.12 -4.10
CA HIS A 192 7.73 6.20 -5.02
C HIS A 192 7.63 7.51 -4.26
N LEU A 193 8.27 8.56 -4.77
CA LEU A 193 8.11 9.92 -4.29
C LEU A 193 7.88 10.83 -5.50
N LEU A 194 6.66 11.33 -5.64
CA LEU A 194 6.16 12.08 -6.79
C LEU A 194 5.64 13.44 -6.31
N PRO A 195 6.50 14.48 -6.29
CA PRO A 195 6.16 15.80 -5.75
C PRO A 195 4.90 16.43 -6.37
N ASP A 196 4.69 16.24 -7.67
CA ASP A 196 3.51 16.75 -8.37
C ASP A 196 2.21 16.14 -7.85
N LEU A 197 2.23 14.84 -7.51
CA LEU A 197 1.07 14.17 -6.92
C LEU A 197 0.86 14.58 -5.46
N LEU A 198 1.95 14.72 -4.69
CA LEU A 198 1.90 15.24 -3.32
C LEU A 198 1.31 16.64 -3.25
N ALA A 199 1.59 17.50 -4.23
CA ALA A 199 1.06 18.86 -4.31
C ALA A 199 -0.48 18.89 -4.38
N HIS A 200 -1.12 17.80 -4.84
CA HIS A 200 -2.58 17.68 -4.81
C HIS A 200 -3.16 17.44 -3.41
N ARG A 201 -2.33 17.12 -2.40
CA ARG A 201 -2.72 16.90 -1.00
C ARG A 201 -3.86 15.89 -0.84
N ARG A 202 -3.86 14.88 -1.69
CA ARG A 202 -4.81 13.76 -1.62
C ARG A 202 -4.22 12.66 -0.77
N THR A 203 -5.08 11.94 -0.08
CA THR A 203 -4.68 10.82 0.78
C THR A 203 -4.65 9.50 0.03
N HIS A 204 -5.48 9.38 -1.01
CA HIS A 204 -5.59 8.24 -1.93
C HIS A 204 -6.01 8.76 -3.32
N ALA A 205 -5.98 7.92 -4.36
CA ALA A 205 -6.44 8.35 -5.67
C ALA A 205 -7.95 8.62 -5.62
N ALA A 206 -8.46 9.69 -6.24
CA ALA A 206 -9.91 10.00 -6.21
C ALA A 206 -10.84 8.96 -6.85
N THR A 207 -10.26 7.90 -7.42
CA THR A 207 -11.01 6.78 -7.99
C THR A 207 -11.07 5.57 -7.06
N ASP A 208 -10.27 5.56 -5.99
CA ASP A 208 -10.32 4.54 -4.95
C ASP A 208 -11.55 4.84 -4.06
N PRO A 209 -12.42 3.85 -3.79
CA PRO A 209 -13.68 4.06 -3.10
C PRO A 209 -13.53 4.09 -1.58
N ILE A 210 -12.74 5.03 -1.08
CA ILE A 210 -12.60 5.28 0.36
C ILE A 210 -13.66 6.30 0.80
N PRO A 211 -14.49 6.00 1.80
CA PRO A 211 -15.52 6.93 2.27
C PRO A 211 -14.94 8.22 2.85
N ASP A 212 -15.71 9.31 2.75
CA ASP A 212 -15.39 10.55 3.46
C ASP A 212 -15.29 10.28 4.97
N GLY A 213 -14.26 10.86 5.61
CA GLY A 213 -13.99 10.66 7.03
C GLY A 213 -13.14 9.43 7.36
N GLU A 214 -12.75 8.63 6.37
CA GLU A 214 -11.80 7.53 6.51
C GLU A 214 -10.49 7.81 5.74
N LEU A 215 -9.39 7.24 6.23
CA LEU A 215 -8.08 7.23 5.60
C LEU A 215 -7.60 5.80 5.42
N ALA A 216 -7.16 5.45 4.22
CA ALA A 216 -6.41 4.23 3.97
C ALA A 216 -5.02 4.39 4.59
N VAL A 217 -4.76 3.67 5.68
CA VAL A 217 -3.49 3.71 6.43
C VAL A 217 -2.52 2.60 6.01
N ALA A 218 -3.03 1.63 5.25
CA ALA A 218 -2.26 0.68 4.46
C ALA A 218 -3.14 0.13 3.33
N SER A 219 -2.54 -0.43 2.29
CA SER A 219 -3.25 -1.15 1.24
C SER A 219 -2.61 -2.51 1.00
N VAL A 220 -3.45 -3.50 0.74
CA VAL A 220 -3.04 -4.83 0.26
C VAL A 220 -3.48 -4.96 -1.18
N PHE A 221 -2.59 -5.50 -2.01
CA PHE A 221 -2.83 -5.85 -3.40
C PHE A 221 -2.73 -7.37 -3.53
N PRO A 222 -3.82 -8.11 -3.31
CA PRO A 222 -3.84 -9.55 -3.55
C PRO A 222 -3.56 -9.85 -5.03
N PRO A 223 -3.13 -11.07 -5.36
CA PRO A 223 -2.76 -11.44 -6.73
C PRO A 223 -3.86 -11.08 -7.74
N HIS A 224 -3.47 -10.49 -8.86
CA HIS A 224 -4.40 -10.10 -9.91
C HIS A 224 -4.59 -11.26 -10.90
N PRO A 225 -5.83 -11.58 -11.35
CA PRO A 225 -6.04 -12.71 -12.25
C PRO A 225 -5.52 -12.50 -13.67
N LEU A 226 -5.09 -11.28 -14.04
CA LEU A 226 -4.56 -10.95 -15.36
C LEU A 226 -3.16 -10.34 -15.35
N ARG A 227 -2.57 -10.08 -14.17
CA ARG A 227 -1.31 -9.36 -14.06
C ARG A 227 -0.41 -9.89 -12.96
N ASP A 228 0.88 -9.91 -13.25
CA ASP A 228 1.91 -10.12 -12.24
C ASP A 228 2.14 -8.86 -11.39
N ALA A 229 3.00 -8.99 -10.38
CA ALA A 229 3.41 -7.91 -9.48
C ALA A 229 4.02 -6.69 -10.18
N LEU A 230 4.55 -6.85 -11.39
CA LEU A 230 5.08 -5.76 -12.22
C LEU A 230 4.07 -5.21 -13.22
N GLY A 231 2.82 -5.63 -13.12
CA GLY A 231 1.73 -5.23 -14.00
C GLY A 231 1.78 -5.87 -15.39
N ARG A 232 2.66 -6.85 -15.63
CA ARG A 232 2.73 -7.56 -16.91
C ARG A 232 1.58 -8.52 -17.03
N ALA A 233 0.98 -8.57 -18.22
CA ALA A 233 -0.17 -9.42 -18.47
C ALA A 233 0.21 -10.91 -18.44
N HIS A 234 -0.69 -11.74 -17.91
CA HIS A 234 -0.63 -13.21 -18.02
C HIS A 234 -2.01 -13.80 -18.33
N PRO A 235 -2.10 -15.08 -18.76
CA PRO A 235 -3.38 -15.75 -18.97
C PRO A 235 -4.23 -15.75 -17.70
N TRP A 236 -5.55 -15.73 -17.86
CA TRP A 236 -6.49 -15.70 -16.74
C TRP A 236 -6.18 -16.74 -15.66
N TYR A 237 -5.93 -16.28 -14.43
CA TYR A 237 -5.66 -17.12 -13.28
C TYR A 237 -6.87 -17.18 -12.35
N ALA A 238 -7.72 -18.19 -12.56
CA ALA A 238 -8.99 -18.35 -11.85
C ALA A 238 -8.88 -18.42 -10.31
N PRO A 239 -7.85 -19.07 -9.71
CA PRO A 239 -7.70 -19.07 -8.25
C PRO A 239 -7.54 -17.67 -7.65
N ALA A 240 -6.78 -16.76 -8.28
CA ALA A 240 -6.65 -15.38 -7.81
C ALA A 240 -7.96 -14.60 -7.92
N ASP A 241 -8.73 -14.81 -9.00
CA ASP A 241 -10.03 -14.16 -9.16
C ASP A 241 -11.04 -14.62 -8.08
N ALA A 242 -11.08 -15.92 -7.80
CA ALA A 242 -11.92 -16.50 -6.75
C ALA A 242 -11.51 -16.04 -5.34
N ALA A 243 -10.20 -15.98 -5.07
CA ALA A 243 -9.67 -15.48 -3.80
C ALA A 243 -10.06 -14.00 -3.57
N PHE A 244 -10.01 -13.17 -4.62
CA PHE A 244 -10.43 -11.78 -4.50
C PHE A 244 -11.96 -11.62 -4.43
N ASP A 245 -12.74 -12.49 -5.07
CA ASP A 245 -14.20 -12.54 -4.87
C ASP A 245 -14.54 -12.80 -3.39
N ALA A 246 -13.83 -13.71 -2.71
CA ALA A 246 -14.01 -13.94 -1.28
C ALA A 246 -13.68 -12.69 -0.43
N ALA A 247 -12.64 -11.93 -0.80
CA ALA A 247 -12.30 -10.68 -0.13
C ALA A 247 -13.37 -9.59 -0.33
N LEU A 248 -13.95 -9.48 -1.53
CA LEU A 248 -15.08 -8.59 -1.81
C LEU A 248 -16.35 -8.99 -1.07
N GLU A 249 -16.62 -10.29 -0.94
CA GLU A 249 -17.74 -10.79 -0.14
C GLU A 249 -17.60 -10.43 1.34
N ALA A 250 -16.37 -10.47 1.87
CA ALA A 250 -16.10 -10.16 3.27
C ALA A 250 -16.04 -8.66 3.57
N PHE A 251 -15.42 -7.87 2.68
CA PHE A 251 -15.01 -6.49 2.98
C PHE A 251 -15.41 -5.47 1.90
N GLY A 252 -16.10 -5.90 0.84
CA GLY A 252 -16.49 -5.05 -0.27
C GLY A 252 -17.79 -4.28 -0.03
N ASP A 253 -18.04 -3.32 -0.91
CA ASP A 253 -19.34 -2.64 -0.98
C ASP A 253 -20.40 -3.64 -1.52
N PRO A 254 -21.49 -3.91 -0.77
CA PRO A 254 -22.53 -4.84 -1.20
C PRO A 254 -23.16 -4.49 -2.55
N ASP A 255 -23.28 -3.20 -2.88
CA ASP A 255 -23.83 -2.73 -4.15
C ASP A 255 -22.88 -3.02 -5.31
N GLU A 256 -21.57 -2.86 -5.10
CA GLU A 256 -20.54 -3.20 -6.08
C GLU A 256 -20.54 -4.72 -6.35
N LEU A 257 -20.59 -5.53 -5.29
CA LEU A 257 -20.62 -6.99 -5.38
C LEU A 257 -21.89 -7.48 -6.11
N ALA A 258 -23.06 -6.99 -5.72
CA ALA A 258 -24.33 -7.36 -6.35
C ALA A 258 -24.36 -6.99 -7.83
N ALA A 259 -23.90 -5.78 -8.18
CA ALA A 259 -23.83 -5.34 -9.57
C ALA A 259 -22.81 -6.14 -10.41
N THR A 260 -21.68 -6.53 -9.82
CA THR A 260 -20.68 -7.38 -10.49
C THR A 260 -21.26 -8.76 -10.82
N ARG A 261 -21.90 -9.41 -9.84
CA ARG A 261 -22.53 -10.72 -10.02
C ARG A 261 -23.66 -10.69 -11.04
N ALA A 262 -24.50 -9.65 -11.01
CA ALA A 262 -25.56 -9.48 -12.00
C ALA A 262 -24.99 -9.35 -13.43
N ALA A 263 -23.95 -8.54 -13.63
CA ALA A 263 -23.31 -8.38 -14.93
C ALA A 263 -22.67 -9.67 -15.44
N LEU A 264 -21.99 -10.43 -14.58
CA LEU A 264 -21.42 -11.74 -14.92
C LEU A 264 -22.49 -12.76 -15.36
N ALA A 265 -23.67 -12.72 -14.75
CA ALA A 265 -24.79 -13.60 -15.08
C ALA A 265 -25.60 -13.14 -16.31
N GLY A 266 -25.21 -12.04 -16.97
CA GLY A 266 -26.02 -11.41 -18.03
C GLY A 266 -27.36 -10.85 -17.53
N GLY A 267 -27.45 -10.60 -16.22
CA GLY A 267 -28.65 -10.10 -15.55
C GLY A 267 -28.92 -8.61 -15.80
N PRO A 268 -30.10 -8.11 -15.39
CA PRO A 268 -30.48 -6.72 -15.57
C PRO A 268 -29.61 -5.78 -14.72
N ALA A 269 -29.57 -4.51 -15.13
CA ALA A 269 -28.96 -3.44 -14.34
C ALA A 269 -29.62 -3.34 -12.94
N PRO A 270 -28.86 -2.97 -11.88
CA PRO A 270 -29.41 -2.71 -10.56
C PRO A 270 -30.44 -1.58 -10.61
N ALA A 271 -31.44 -1.68 -9.72
CA ALA A 271 -32.55 -0.73 -9.65
C ALA A 271 -32.12 0.69 -9.21
N VAL A 272 -31.04 0.79 -8.44
CA VAL A 272 -30.44 2.05 -8.00
C VAL A 272 -29.07 2.19 -8.65
N GLU A 273 -28.80 3.37 -9.21
CA GLU A 273 -27.51 3.69 -9.80
C GLU A 273 -26.72 4.68 -8.94
N ASN A 274 -25.55 4.24 -8.50
CA ASN A 274 -24.59 4.99 -7.69
C ASN A 274 -23.15 4.65 -8.15
N ALA A 275 -22.14 5.19 -7.46
CA ALA A 275 -20.75 4.94 -7.85
C ALA A 275 -20.37 3.45 -7.75
N ALA A 276 -20.80 2.77 -6.68
CA ALA A 276 -20.50 1.35 -6.44
C ALA A 276 -21.12 0.43 -7.50
N THR A 277 -22.42 0.58 -7.77
CA THR A 277 -23.12 -0.18 -8.82
C THR A 277 -22.55 0.07 -10.22
N ARG A 278 -22.14 1.31 -10.54
CA ARG A 278 -21.46 1.61 -11.82
C ARG A 278 -20.11 0.90 -11.94
N ARG A 279 -19.29 0.91 -10.87
CA ARG A 279 -18.03 0.17 -10.84
C ARG A 279 -18.27 -1.32 -11.00
N GLY A 280 -19.16 -1.90 -10.19
CA GLY A 280 -19.46 -3.32 -10.20
C GLY A 280 -19.96 -3.80 -11.56
N ARG A 281 -20.87 -3.07 -12.20
CA ARG A 281 -21.33 -3.40 -13.57
C ARG A 281 -20.18 -3.42 -14.58
N ARG A 282 -19.33 -2.39 -14.58
CA ARG A 282 -18.20 -2.31 -15.53
C ARG A 282 -17.21 -3.44 -15.32
N VAL A 283 -16.84 -3.71 -14.07
CA VAL A 283 -15.92 -4.80 -13.72
C VAL A 283 -16.52 -6.16 -14.08
N GLY A 284 -17.80 -6.39 -13.78
CA GLY A 284 -18.48 -7.64 -14.14
C GLY A 284 -18.55 -7.88 -15.65
N ALA A 285 -18.81 -6.84 -16.45
CA ALA A 285 -18.75 -6.93 -17.91
C ALA A 285 -17.34 -7.25 -18.42
N LEU A 286 -16.31 -6.59 -17.88
CA LEU A 286 -14.91 -6.86 -18.22
C LEU A 286 -14.51 -8.31 -17.91
N ARG A 287 -14.93 -8.83 -16.74
CA ARG A 287 -14.68 -10.22 -16.34
C ARG A 287 -15.43 -11.21 -17.23
N ALA A 288 -16.68 -10.92 -17.60
CA ALA A 288 -17.47 -11.78 -18.49
C ALA A 288 -16.86 -11.93 -19.90
N HIS A 289 -16.10 -10.94 -20.38
CA HIS A 289 -15.39 -11.03 -21.66
C HIS A 289 -14.08 -11.85 -21.59
N ARG A 290 -13.61 -12.20 -20.39
CA ARG A 290 -12.33 -12.88 -20.14
C ARG A 290 -12.48 -14.33 -19.68
N ALA A 291 -13.64 -14.68 -19.12
CA ALA A 291 -14.04 -16.04 -18.72
C ALA A 291 -14.63 -16.81 -19.92
#